data_AF-A0A6Q2X4G2-F1
#
_entry.id   AF-A0A6Q2X4G2-F1
#
_cell.length_a   1.000
_cell.length_b   1.000
_cell.length_c   1.000
_cell.angle_alpha   90.00
_cell.angle_beta   90.00
_cell.angle_gamma   90.00
#
_symmetry.space_group_name_H-M   'P 1'
#
loop_
_entity.id
_entity.type
_entity.pdbx_description
1 polymer ?
#
loop_
_entity_poly.entity_id
_entity_poly.type
_entity_poly.pdbx_seq_one_letter_code
_entity_poly.pdbx_strand_id
1 'polypeptide(L)'
;LYCIDSGLLLNLCICGNNTSLDCMEDIVEGGNITEQEVPVDFPESLYRLMEDAQYEVQVRFLNETIHEIFKLFDENMDAVTWEEKKLDDFLILLHRQFQNLKSCVSPATKFKRLERFFKTLNKKVLVEMNYSAQAWELIRKETKYVLEKLDLLVATMH
;
A
#
# COMPACT_ATOMS: atom_id res chain seq x y z
N LEU A 1 -19.35 16.57 9.52
CA LEU A 1 -18.54 16.48 8.28
C LEU A 1 -17.06 16.79 8.57
N TYR A 2 -16.51 16.22 9.65
CA TYR A 2 -15.06 16.27 9.91
C TYR A 2 -14.62 14.83 10.12
N CYS A 3 -14.61 14.06 9.03
CA CYS A 3 -14.12 12.68 9.05
C CYS A 3 -12.59 12.64 8.98
N ILE A 4 -11.96 13.75 8.61
CA ILE A 4 -10.53 13.83 8.37
C ILE A 4 -10.10 15.20 8.89
N ASP A 5 -9.42 15.22 10.03
CA ASP A 5 -8.52 16.34 10.33
C ASP A 5 -7.49 16.33 9.20
N SER A 6 -7.33 17.42 8.46
CA SER A 6 -6.46 17.49 7.27
C SER A 6 -5.01 17.06 7.56
N GLY A 7 -4.62 17.03 8.83
CA GLY A 7 -3.33 16.50 9.32
C GLY A 7 -3.23 14.97 9.43
N LEU A 8 -4.33 14.21 9.33
CA LEU A 8 -4.34 12.73 9.32
C LEU A 8 -4.10 12.15 7.93
N LEU A 9 -4.49 12.86 6.86
CA LEU A 9 -4.19 12.48 5.49
C LEU A 9 -2.74 12.77 5.13
N LEU A 10 -2.21 13.95 5.49
CA LEU A 10 -0.81 14.33 5.24
C LEU A 10 0.23 13.46 5.96
N ASN A 11 -0.21 12.70 6.97
CA ASN A 11 0.60 11.72 7.68
C ASN A 11 0.12 10.32 7.31
N LEU A 12 0.23 9.94 6.04
CA LEU A 12 0.10 8.56 5.62
C LEU A 12 1.12 7.75 6.45
N CYS A 13 0.56 7.15 7.51
CA CYS A 13 1.09 6.12 8.38
C CYS A 13 2.30 6.51 9.26
N ILE A 14 2.10 7.03 10.48
CA ILE A 14 3.24 7.20 11.40
C ILE A 14 3.59 5.88 12.14
N CYS A 15 4.76 5.26 11.92
CA CYS A 15 5.40 4.33 12.86
C CYS A 15 6.28 5.11 13.84
N GLY A 16 5.87 5.20 15.10
CA GLY A 16 6.57 6.03 16.08
C GLY A 16 6.50 7.51 15.70
N ASN A 17 7.58 8.06 15.14
CA ASN A 17 7.68 9.44 14.64
C ASN A 17 7.84 9.54 13.10
N ASN A 18 7.85 8.42 12.36
CA ASN A 18 8.20 8.34 10.92
C ASN A 18 7.02 7.84 10.05
N THR A 19 6.91 8.19 8.76
CA THR A 19 5.78 7.89 7.82
C THR A 19 5.73 6.45 7.27
N SER A 20 4.69 6.01 6.51
CA SER A 20 4.63 4.61 5.98
C SER A 20 5.76 4.33 5.03
N LEU A 21 6.14 5.37 4.28
CA LEU A 21 7.27 5.30 3.37
C LEU A 21 8.53 5.01 4.17
N ASP A 22 8.73 5.76 5.26
CA ASP A 22 9.84 5.54 6.19
C ASP A 22 9.76 4.16 6.84
N CYS A 23 8.57 3.65 7.21
CA CYS A 23 8.42 2.27 7.71
C CYS A 23 8.85 1.23 6.67
N MET A 24 8.41 1.42 5.43
CA MET A 24 8.76 0.54 4.31
C MET A 24 10.23 0.64 3.93
N GLU A 25 10.89 1.76 4.23
CA GLU A 25 12.33 1.98 4.13
C GLU A 25 13.09 1.46 5.38
N ASP A 26 12.47 1.44 6.56
CA ASP A 26 13.09 0.99 7.81
C ASP A 26 12.98 -0.55 7.99
N ILE A 27 11.96 -1.19 7.41
CA ILE A 27 11.91 -2.66 7.19
C ILE A 27 13.18 -3.14 6.44
N VAL A 28 13.87 -2.21 5.76
CA VAL A 28 15.01 -2.41 4.85
C VAL A 28 16.38 -2.31 5.52
N GLU A 29 16.48 -2.49 6.84
CA GLU A 29 17.79 -2.76 7.43
C GLU A 29 18.47 -4.05 6.89
N GLY A 30 17.83 -4.77 5.96
CA GLY A 30 18.37 -5.89 5.16
C GLY A 30 18.98 -5.58 3.77
N GLY A 31 18.98 -4.33 3.26
CA GLY A 31 19.76 -3.96 2.05
C GLY A 31 18.99 -3.33 0.86
N ASN A 32 19.70 -3.00 -0.23
CA ASN A 32 19.16 -2.19 -1.34
C ASN A 32 17.88 -2.77 -1.99
N ILE A 33 16.95 -1.88 -2.40
CA ILE A 33 15.81 -2.26 -3.25
C ILE A 33 16.32 -2.91 -4.52
N THR A 34 15.68 -4.00 -4.94
CA THR A 34 16.02 -4.70 -6.18
C THR A 34 15.85 -3.82 -7.42
N GLU A 35 16.84 -3.85 -8.31
CA GLU A 35 16.76 -3.16 -9.61
C GLU A 35 15.88 -3.92 -10.61
N GLN A 36 15.56 -5.19 -10.34
CA GLN A 36 14.75 -6.02 -11.21
C GLN A 36 13.37 -5.42 -11.50
N GLU A 37 12.89 -5.59 -12.72
CA GLU A 37 11.57 -5.13 -13.13
C GLU A 37 10.47 -6.02 -12.53
N VAL A 38 9.39 -5.37 -12.08
CA VAL A 38 8.19 -6.07 -11.60
C VAL A 38 7.39 -6.51 -12.84
N PRO A 39 7.05 -7.80 -13.01
CA PRO A 39 6.40 -8.32 -14.22
C PRO A 39 4.88 -8.02 -14.30
N VAL A 40 4.46 -6.91 -13.69
CA VAL A 40 3.08 -6.45 -13.61
C VAL A 40 3.04 -4.95 -13.88
N ASP A 41 2.24 -4.56 -14.87
CA ASP A 41 2.07 -3.15 -15.19
C ASP A 41 1.31 -2.42 -14.07
N PHE A 42 1.91 -1.35 -13.56
CA PHE A 42 1.25 -0.46 -12.62
C PHE A 42 0.05 0.24 -13.28
N PRO A 43 -1.11 0.35 -12.60
CA PRO A 43 -2.33 0.91 -13.18
C PRO A 43 -2.30 2.45 -13.19
N GLU A 44 -1.33 3.07 -13.88
CA GLU A 44 -1.14 4.54 -13.92
C GLU A 44 -2.43 5.30 -14.27
N SER A 45 -3.16 4.80 -15.28
CA SER A 45 -4.43 5.42 -15.70
C SER A 45 -5.48 5.46 -14.58
N LEU A 46 -5.47 4.49 -13.65
CA LEU A 46 -6.38 4.48 -12.53
C LEU A 46 -6.01 5.56 -11.51
N TYR A 47 -4.73 5.70 -11.17
CA TYR A 47 -4.25 6.72 -10.24
C TYR A 47 -4.51 8.13 -10.78
N ARG A 48 -4.24 8.38 -12.06
CA ARG A 48 -4.58 9.67 -12.70
C ARG A 48 -6.08 9.98 -12.67
N LEU A 49 -6.94 8.97 -12.85
CA LEU A 49 -8.38 9.17 -12.72
C LEU A 49 -8.79 9.55 -11.29
N MET A 50 -8.03 9.14 -10.28
CA MET A 50 -8.32 9.48 -8.88
C MET A 50 -7.86 10.89 -8.53
N GLU A 51 -6.84 11.44 -9.19
CA GLU A 51 -6.41 12.83 -9.00
C GLU A 51 -7.57 13.82 -9.24
N ASP A 52 -8.39 13.56 -10.25
CA ASP A 52 -9.57 14.38 -10.60
C ASP A 52 -10.89 13.93 -9.94
N ALA A 53 -10.85 12.88 -9.12
CA ALA A 53 -12.06 12.32 -8.51
C ALA A 53 -12.56 13.17 -7.33
N GLN A 54 -13.84 13.02 -6.99
CA GLN A 54 -14.39 13.64 -5.78
C GLN A 54 -13.67 13.14 -4.52
N TYR A 55 -13.55 14.01 -3.52
CA TYR A 55 -12.89 13.70 -2.23
C TYR A 55 -13.32 12.35 -1.63
N GLU A 56 -14.63 12.06 -1.55
CA GLU A 56 -15.12 10.78 -1.01
C GLU A 56 -14.64 9.56 -1.83
N VAL A 57 -14.52 9.72 -3.14
CA VAL A 57 -14.00 8.67 -4.05
C VAL A 57 -12.50 8.47 -3.82
N GLN A 58 -11.74 9.55 -3.64
CA GLN A 58 -10.31 9.50 -3.32
C GLN A 58 -10.06 8.83 -1.96
N VAL A 59 -10.80 9.19 -0.91
CA VAL A 59 -10.72 8.55 0.41
C VAL A 59 -11.04 7.06 0.31
N ARG A 60 -12.06 6.68 -0.46
CA ARG A 60 -12.39 5.26 -0.69
C ARG A 60 -11.28 4.54 -1.44
N PHE A 61 -10.70 5.16 -2.45
CA PHE A 61 -9.60 4.58 -3.21
C PHE A 61 -8.37 4.36 -2.32
N LEU A 62 -8.03 5.33 -1.49
CA LEU A 62 -6.97 5.23 -0.49
C LEU A 62 -7.23 4.05 0.47
N ASN A 63 -8.43 3.99 1.05
CA ASN A 63 -8.83 2.94 1.97
C ASN A 63 -8.76 1.53 1.34
N GLU A 64 -9.25 1.39 0.10
CA GLU A 64 -9.18 0.12 -0.64
C GLU A 64 -7.73 -0.26 -0.95
N THR A 65 -6.88 0.70 -1.35
CA THR A 65 -5.47 0.43 -1.67
C THR A 65 -4.70 -0.04 -0.44
N ILE A 66 -4.85 0.63 0.71
CA ILE A 66 -4.24 0.23 1.98
C ILE A 66 -4.68 -1.19 2.37
N HIS A 67 -5.95 -1.52 2.17
CA HIS A 67 -6.47 -2.85 2.45
C HIS A 67 -5.89 -3.93 1.53
N GLU A 68 -5.72 -3.64 0.24
CA GLU A 68 -5.08 -4.57 -0.70
C GLU A 68 -3.60 -4.81 -0.35
N ILE A 69 -2.86 -3.76 0.04
CA ILE A 69 -1.48 -3.91 0.54
C ILE A 69 -1.47 -4.78 1.79
N PHE A 70 -2.31 -4.47 2.79
CA PHE A 70 -2.37 -5.25 4.02
C PHE A 70 -2.58 -6.75 3.74
N LYS A 71 -3.55 -7.09 2.89
CA LYS A 71 -3.81 -8.49 2.51
C LYS A 71 -2.65 -9.15 1.78
N LEU A 72 -1.91 -8.39 0.97
CA LEU A 72 -0.77 -8.93 0.22
C LEU A 72 0.36 -9.38 1.16
N PHE A 73 0.54 -8.66 2.27
CA PHE A 73 1.54 -8.98 3.30
C PHE A 73 0.99 -9.83 4.46
N ASP A 74 -0.31 -10.17 4.47
CA ASP A 74 -0.91 -11.12 5.44
C ASP A 74 -0.69 -12.59 5.00
N GLU A 75 0.32 -12.83 4.16
CA GLU A 75 0.69 -14.12 3.58
C GLU A 75 1.98 -14.66 4.21
N ASN A 76 2.36 -15.91 3.90
CA ASN A 76 3.58 -16.50 4.43
C ASN A 76 4.85 -15.80 3.86
N MET A 77 5.62 -15.18 4.76
CA MET A 77 6.88 -14.46 4.50
C MET A 77 8.12 -15.16 5.07
N ASP A 78 8.06 -16.45 5.42
CA ASP A 78 9.16 -17.22 6.04
C ASP A 78 10.48 -17.20 5.23
N ALA A 79 10.40 -16.87 3.94
CA ALA A 79 11.55 -16.83 3.04
C ALA A 79 12.40 -15.54 3.15
N VAL A 80 11.86 -14.45 3.70
CA VAL A 80 12.61 -13.19 3.86
C VAL A 80 13.28 -13.11 5.22
N THR A 81 14.41 -12.38 5.29
CA THR A 81 15.13 -12.10 6.54
C THR A 81 14.85 -10.69 7.06
N TRP A 82 13.67 -10.15 6.76
CA TRP A 82 13.25 -8.83 7.22
C TRP A 82 13.05 -8.84 8.75
N GLU A 83 13.16 -7.68 9.39
CA GLU A 83 12.95 -7.57 10.83
C GLU A 83 11.45 -7.75 11.15
N GLU A 84 11.08 -8.92 11.68
CA GLU A 84 9.69 -9.31 11.99
C GLU A 84 8.93 -8.22 12.74
N LYS A 85 9.55 -7.59 13.74
CA LYS A 85 8.93 -6.54 14.53
C LYS A 85 8.53 -5.31 13.69
N LYS A 86 9.40 -4.87 12.77
CA LYS A 86 9.12 -3.71 11.91
C LYS A 86 8.03 -4.03 10.89
N LEU A 87 8.02 -5.26 10.39
CA LEU A 87 6.97 -5.75 9.52
C LEU A 87 5.62 -5.79 10.24
N ASP A 88 5.58 -6.33 11.47
CA ASP A 88 4.40 -6.32 12.32
C ASP A 88 3.90 -4.89 12.59
N ASP A 89 4.80 -3.97 12.95
CA ASP A 89 4.47 -2.57 13.20
C ASP A 89 3.86 -1.91 11.94
N PHE A 90 4.41 -2.20 10.75
CA PHE A 90 3.87 -1.75 9.47
C PHE A 90 2.46 -2.32 9.19
N LEU A 91 2.24 -3.62 9.41
CA LEU A 91 0.93 -4.24 9.19
C LEU A 91 -0.14 -3.73 10.16
N ILE A 92 0.23 -3.55 11.44
CA ILE A 92 -0.64 -2.94 12.46
C ILE A 92 -1.05 -1.54 12.03
N LEU A 93 -0.10 -0.76 11.49
CA LEU A 93 -0.32 0.60 11.03
C LEU A 93 -1.27 0.64 9.83
N LEU A 94 -1.02 -0.15 8.79
CA LEU A 94 -1.92 -0.27 7.63
C LEU A 94 -3.33 -0.69 8.07
N HIS A 95 -3.43 -1.67 8.97
CA HIS A 95 -4.71 -2.12 9.48
C HIS A 95 -5.47 -1.01 10.22
N ARG A 96 -4.79 -0.26 11.10
CA ARG A 96 -5.39 0.87 11.81
C ARG A 96 -5.89 1.94 10.83
N GLN A 97 -5.10 2.29 9.83
CA GLN A 97 -5.49 3.27 8.81
C GLN A 97 -6.72 2.82 8.03
N PHE A 98 -6.73 1.56 7.61
CA PHE A 98 -7.90 0.96 6.97
C PHE A 98 -9.15 1.08 7.86
N GLN A 99 -9.08 0.73 9.14
CA GLN A 99 -10.26 0.83 10.02
C GLN A 99 -10.73 2.28 10.21
N ASN A 100 -9.79 3.22 10.35
CA ASN A 100 -10.10 4.64 10.50
C ASN A 100 -10.84 5.18 9.27
N LEU A 101 -10.29 4.95 8.07
CA LEU A 101 -10.88 5.40 6.81
C LEU A 101 -12.16 4.65 6.46
N LYS A 102 -12.29 3.37 6.83
CA LYS A 102 -13.50 2.56 6.63
C LYS A 102 -14.73 3.19 7.27
N SER A 103 -14.58 3.83 8.42
CA SER A 103 -15.69 4.55 9.08
C SER A 103 -16.16 5.79 8.31
N CYS A 104 -15.32 6.29 7.40
CA CYS A 104 -15.51 7.54 6.66
C CYS A 104 -16.02 7.33 5.23
N VAL A 105 -16.05 6.09 4.74
CA VAL A 105 -16.44 5.76 3.37
C VAL A 105 -17.76 5.01 3.35
N SER A 106 -18.66 5.42 2.46
CA SER A 106 -19.89 4.68 2.23
C SER A 106 -19.60 3.32 1.58
N PRO A 107 -20.36 2.27 1.90
CA PRO A 107 -20.28 1.00 1.18
C PRO A 107 -20.58 1.23 -0.30
N ALA A 108 -19.58 1.07 -1.16
CA ALA A 108 -19.68 1.30 -2.59
C ALA A 108 -19.05 0.15 -3.39
N THR A 109 -19.15 0.23 -4.71
CA THR A 109 -18.54 -0.77 -5.60
C THR A 109 -17.02 -0.62 -5.57
N LYS A 110 -16.33 -1.75 -5.36
CA LYS A 110 -14.86 -1.83 -5.35
C LYS A 110 -14.23 -1.39 -6.67
N PHE A 111 -13.01 -0.87 -6.60
CA PHE A 111 -12.21 -0.54 -7.78
C PHE A 111 -11.66 -1.80 -8.44
N LYS A 112 -12.43 -2.41 -9.36
CA LYS A 112 -12.06 -3.68 -10.04
C LYS A 112 -10.67 -3.67 -10.69
N ARG A 113 -10.19 -2.52 -11.18
CA ARG A 113 -8.85 -2.38 -11.77
C ARG A 113 -7.75 -2.49 -10.70
N LEU A 114 -7.96 -1.89 -9.54
CA LEU A 114 -7.07 -1.98 -8.38
C LEU A 114 -7.01 -3.43 -7.86
N GLU A 115 -8.17 -4.05 -7.66
CA GLU A 115 -8.26 -5.44 -7.22
C GLU A 115 -7.55 -6.40 -8.20
N ARG A 116 -7.72 -6.17 -9.51
CA ARG A 116 -7.04 -6.97 -10.53
C ARG A 116 -5.53 -6.78 -10.49
N PHE A 117 -5.05 -5.56 -10.27
CA PHE A 117 -3.62 -5.26 -10.17
C PHE A 117 -2.98 -6.07 -9.02
N PHE A 118 -3.50 -5.97 -7.80
CA PHE A 118 -2.98 -6.72 -6.65
C PHE A 118 -3.13 -8.25 -6.81
N LYS A 119 -4.22 -8.74 -7.39
CA LYS A 119 -4.36 -10.16 -7.74
C LYS A 119 -3.30 -10.62 -8.75
N THR A 120 -2.94 -9.76 -9.70
CA THR A 120 -1.91 -10.06 -10.70
C THR A 120 -0.53 -10.04 -10.08
N LEU A 121 -0.25 -9.11 -9.16
CA LEU A 121 0.98 -9.12 -8.35
C LEU A 121 1.13 -10.41 -7.56
N ASN A 122 0.12 -10.77 -6.78
CA ASN A 122 0.16 -12.02 -6.01
C ASN A 122 0.41 -13.23 -6.92
N LYS A 123 -0.31 -13.34 -8.04
CA LYS A 123 -0.16 -14.48 -8.94
C LYS A 123 1.22 -14.53 -9.62
N LYS A 124 1.62 -13.45 -10.30
CA LYS A 124 2.82 -13.44 -11.16
C LYS A 124 4.12 -13.29 -10.39
N VAL A 125 4.08 -12.68 -9.21
CA VAL A 125 5.26 -12.44 -8.38
C VAL A 125 5.30 -13.48 -7.28
N LEU A 126 4.36 -13.48 -6.33
CA LEU A 126 4.44 -14.38 -5.18
C LEU A 126 4.25 -15.85 -5.58
N VAL A 127 3.13 -16.20 -6.22
CA VAL A 127 2.81 -17.61 -6.52
C VAL A 127 3.76 -18.22 -7.55
N GLU A 128 3.97 -17.55 -8.69
CA GLU A 128 4.83 -18.08 -9.76
C GLU A 128 6.31 -18.14 -9.37
N MET A 129 6.77 -17.29 -8.45
CA MET A 129 8.13 -17.34 -7.90
C MET A 129 8.20 -18.05 -6.53
N ASN A 130 7.16 -18.81 -6.19
CA ASN A 130 7.07 -19.69 -5.02
C ASN A 130 7.42 -19.00 -3.68
N TYR A 131 6.89 -17.79 -3.48
CA TYR A 131 7.07 -16.99 -2.26
C TYR A 131 8.55 -16.81 -1.86
N SER A 132 9.46 -16.86 -2.84
CA SER A 132 10.89 -16.70 -2.60
C SER A 132 11.23 -15.29 -2.06
N ALA A 133 12.37 -15.16 -1.40
CA ALA A 133 12.87 -13.86 -0.95
C ALA A 133 12.89 -12.82 -2.08
N GLN A 134 13.29 -13.23 -3.28
CA GLN A 134 13.29 -12.37 -4.48
C GLN A 134 11.89 -11.87 -4.85
N ALA A 135 10.87 -12.73 -4.74
CA ALA A 135 9.48 -12.36 -5.01
C ALA A 135 9.02 -11.27 -4.03
N TRP A 136 9.34 -11.44 -2.75
CA TRP A 136 9.02 -10.47 -1.71
C TRP A 136 9.77 -9.15 -1.88
N GLU A 137 11.02 -9.16 -2.35
CA GLU A 137 11.74 -7.92 -2.70
C GLU A 137 11.09 -7.16 -3.87
N LEU A 138 10.52 -7.86 -4.85
CA LEU A 138 9.73 -7.25 -5.92
C LEU A 138 8.40 -6.68 -5.38
N ILE A 139 7.71 -7.40 -4.50
CA ILE A 139 6.51 -6.89 -3.82
C ILE A 139 6.82 -5.65 -2.99
N ARG A 140 7.93 -5.64 -2.25
CA ARG A 140 8.39 -4.50 -1.46
C ARG A 140 8.63 -3.27 -2.33
N LYS A 141 9.34 -3.43 -3.45
CA LYS A 141 9.56 -2.38 -4.45
C LYS A 141 8.24 -1.80 -4.96
N GLU A 142 7.34 -2.67 -5.41
CA GLU A 142 6.06 -2.23 -5.97
C GLU A 142 5.19 -1.54 -4.91
N THR A 143 5.20 -2.05 -3.68
CA THR A 143 4.47 -1.45 -2.56
C THR A 143 4.99 -0.07 -2.21
N LYS A 144 6.32 0.13 -2.20
CA LYS A 144 6.91 1.45 -2.03
C LYS A 144 6.38 2.41 -3.09
N TYR A 145 6.41 2.01 -4.35
CA TYR A 145 5.92 2.84 -5.46
C TYR A 145 4.43 3.17 -5.34
N VAL A 146 3.61 2.19 -4.93
CA VAL A 146 2.18 2.39 -4.63
C VAL A 146 1.99 3.44 -3.54
N LEU A 147 2.77 3.38 -2.45
CA LEU A 147 2.69 4.32 -1.33
C LEU A 147 3.10 5.74 -1.75
N GLU A 148 4.18 5.88 -2.52
CA GLU A 148 4.60 7.18 -3.07
C GLU A 148 3.48 7.82 -3.93
N LYS A 149 2.77 7.00 -4.72
CA LYS A 149 1.63 7.47 -5.52
C LYS A 149 0.42 7.84 -4.67
N LEU A 150 0.20 7.15 -3.55
CA LEU A 150 -0.85 7.51 -2.59
C LEU A 150 -0.53 8.84 -1.90
N ASP A 151 0.72 9.08 -1.52
CA ASP A 151 1.15 10.35 -0.92
C ASP A 151 0.92 11.52 -1.88
N LEU A 152 1.27 11.33 -3.17
CA LEU A 152 0.96 12.31 -4.21
C LEU A 152 -0.54 12.54 -4.37
N LEU A 153 -1.34 11.46 -4.43
CA LEU A 153 -2.80 11.58 -4.52
C LEU A 153 -3.35 12.37 -3.33
N VAL A 154 -2.90 12.07 -2.11
CA VAL A 154 -3.34 12.77 -0.90
C VAL A 154 -3.00 14.25 -0.94
N ALA A 155 -1.83 14.62 -1.46
CA ALA A 155 -1.46 16.02 -1.63
C ALA A 155 -2.41 16.79 -2.59
N THR A 156 -3.17 16.10 -3.44
CA THR A 156 -4.16 16.70 -4.35
C THR A 156 -5.58 16.79 -3.77
N MET A 157 -5.85 16.13 -2.64
CA MET A 157 -7.19 16.09 -2.03
C MET A 157 -7.53 17.43 -1.39
N HIS A 158 -8.65 18.04 -1.81
CA HIS A 158 -9.13 19.35 -1.33
C HIS A 158 -10.63 19.34 -1.03
#